data_AF-A0A1G9U2H8-F1
#
_entry.id   AF-A0A1G9U2H8-F1
#
_cell.length_a   1.000
_cell.length_b   1.000
_cell.length_c   1.000
_cell.angle_alpha   90.00
_cell.angle_beta   90.00
_cell.angle_gamma   90.00
#
_symmetry.space_group_name_H-M   'P 1'
#
loop_
_entity.id
_entity.type
_entity.pdbx_description
1 polymer ?
#
loop_
_entity_poly.entity_id
_entity_poly.type
_entity_poly.pdbx_seq_one_letter_code
_entity_poly.pdbx_strand_id
1 'polypeptide(L)'
;MKKEFYGNLSIVINMNFTGLEANSIEEAEEMVMDSEFEFKLLNSKTGEEIDIDIQGWHIADEVGRGNVTESDLRDFQIDEEI
;
A
#
# COMPACT_ATOMS: atom_id res chain seq x y z
N MET A 1 -2.26 32.52 5.48
CA MET A 1 -1.09 31.65 5.30
C MET A 1 -1.61 30.23 5.19
N LYS A 2 -1.15 29.43 4.22
CA LYS A 2 -1.51 28.02 4.17
C LYS A 2 -0.74 27.30 5.28
N LYS A 3 -1.37 26.30 5.90
CA LYS A 3 -0.75 25.41 6.87
C LYS A 3 -0.37 24.12 6.15
N GLU A 4 0.78 23.56 6.47
CA GLU A 4 1.23 22.28 5.94
C GLU A 4 0.97 21.18 6.99
N PHE A 5 0.60 20.00 6.52
CA PHE A 5 0.25 18.87 7.38
C PHE A 5 0.95 17.63 6.84
N TYR A 6 1.46 16.80 7.75
CA TYR A 6 2.09 15.52 7.44
C TYR A 6 1.48 14.45 8.34
N GLY A 7 1.65 13.19 7.99
CA GLY A 7 0.99 12.12 8.73
C GLY A 7 1.43 10.74 8.31
N ASN A 8 0.89 9.76 9.02
CA ASN A 8 1.06 8.34 8.71
C ASN A 8 -0.32 7.75 8.47
N LEU A 9 -0.41 6.84 7.51
CA LEU A 9 -1.57 6.02 7.28
C LEU A 9 -1.12 4.63 6.91
N SER A 10 -1.95 3.64 7.20
CA SER A 10 -1.79 2.28 6.69
C SER A 10 -3.00 1.89 5.87
N ILE A 11 -2.77 1.14 4.79
CA ILE A 11 -3.80 0.69 3.87
C ILE A 11 -3.80 -0.83 3.86
N VAL A 12 -4.95 -1.44 4.08
CA VAL A 12 -5.19 -2.87 3.83
C VAL A 12 -5.91 -2.99 2.50
N ILE A 13 -5.32 -3.72 1.56
CA ILE A 13 -5.86 -3.89 0.21
C ILE A 13 -6.14 -5.37 -0.04
N ASN A 14 -7.39 -5.68 -0.36
CA ASN A 14 -7.77 -6.97 -0.91
C ASN A 14 -8.05 -6.79 -2.39
N MET A 15 -7.30 -7.50 -3.24
CA MET A 15 -7.39 -7.37 -4.69
C MET A 15 -7.34 -8.73 -5.38
N ASN A 16 -7.88 -8.77 -6.59
CA ASN A 16 -7.76 -9.89 -7.51
C ASN A 16 -7.01 -9.41 -8.76
N PHE A 17 -6.15 -10.24 -9.32
CA PHE A 17 -5.53 -10.00 -10.62
C PHE A 17 -6.06 -11.01 -11.65
N THR A 18 -6.06 -10.62 -12.92
CA THR A 18 -6.51 -11.46 -14.04
C THR A 18 -5.67 -11.19 -15.27
N GLY A 19 -5.50 -12.19 -16.14
CA GLY A 19 -4.80 -12.02 -17.42
C GLY A 19 -3.27 -12.06 -17.33
N LEU A 20 -2.72 -12.62 -16.25
CA LEU A 20 -1.28 -12.90 -16.14
C LEU A 20 -0.93 -14.09 -17.05
N GLU A 21 0.00 -13.88 -17.99
CA GLU A 21 0.52 -14.92 -18.87
C GLU A 21 1.86 -15.43 -18.35
N ALA A 22 1.96 -16.74 -18.08
CA ALA A 22 3.15 -17.42 -17.60
C ALA A 22 3.21 -18.86 -18.14
N ASN A 23 4.40 -19.47 -18.14
CA ASN A 23 4.61 -20.83 -18.64
C ASN A 23 4.35 -21.90 -17.56
N SER A 24 4.31 -21.51 -16.28
CA SER A 24 3.91 -22.38 -15.17
C SER A 24 3.26 -21.59 -14.03
N ILE A 25 2.72 -22.30 -13.04
CA ILE A 25 2.14 -21.68 -11.84
C ILE A 25 3.24 -21.06 -10.99
N GLU A 26 4.37 -21.74 -10.87
CA GLU A 26 5.53 -21.26 -10.10
C GLU A 26 6.08 -19.95 -10.68
N GLU A 27 6.18 -19.84 -12.01
CA GLU A 27 6.56 -18.58 -12.67
C GLU A 27 5.53 -17.47 -12.41
N ALA A 28 4.23 -17.79 -12.46
CA ALA A 28 3.18 -16.82 -12.17
C ALA A 28 3.21 -16.32 -10.72
N GLU A 29 3.51 -17.20 -9.76
CA GLU A 29 3.66 -16.86 -8.34
C GLU A 29 4.86 -15.95 -8.12
N GLU A 30 6.03 -16.29 -8.66
CA GLU A 30 7.23 -15.44 -8.59
C GLU A 30 6.97 -14.05 -9.19
N MET A 31 6.33 -13.99 -10.37
CA MET A 31 5.99 -12.71 -11.01
C MET A 31 5.12 -11.81 -10.13
N VAL A 32 4.13 -12.37 -9.43
CA VAL A 32 3.23 -11.59 -8.57
C VAL A 32 3.95 -11.19 -7.28
N MET A 33 4.67 -12.10 -6.65
CA MET A 33 5.36 -11.84 -5.38
C MET A 33 6.49 -10.82 -5.52
N ASP A 34 7.14 -10.77 -6.69
CA ASP A 34 8.21 -9.81 -7.01
C ASP A 34 7.71 -8.54 -7.73
N SER A 35 6.39 -8.40 -7.93
CA SER A 35 5.82 -7.21 -8.58
C SER A 35 6.03 -5.96 -7.72
N GLU A 36 6.15 -4.78 -8.34
CA GLU A 36 6.11 -3.51 -7.62
C GLU A 36 4.73 -2.87 -7.74
N PHE A 37 4.24 -2.25 -6.65
CA PHE A 37 3.01 -1.47 -6.66
C PHE A 37 3.32 0.03 -6.64
N GLU A 38 2.69 0.77 -7.56
CA GLU A 38 2.65 2.23 -7.53
C GLU A 38 1.31 2.69 -6.94
N PHE A 39 1.36 3.47 -5.86
CA PHE A 39 0.19 4.11 -5.26
C PHE A 39 0.21 5.61 -5.51
N LYS A 40 -0.97 6.21 -5.65
CA LYS A 40 -1.15 7.67 -5.70
C LYS A 40 -2.21 8.09 -4.73
N LEU A 41 -1.90 9.08 -3.91
CA LEU A 41 -2.87 9.74 -3.05
C LEU A 41 -3.31 11.04 -3.70
N LEU A 42 -4.59 11.16 -4.01
CA LEU A 42 -5.13 12.36 -4.67
C LEU A 42 -5.98 13.18 -3.69
N ASN A 43 -5.77 14.49 -3.69
CA ASN A 43 -6.64 15.42 -3.01
C ASN A 43 -8.02 15.43 -3.68
N SER A 44 -9.04 14.93 -2.99
CA SER A 44 -10.38 14.78 -3.57
C SER A 44 -11.06 16.11 -3.95
N LYS A 45 -10.56 17.25 -3.47
CA LYS A 45 -11.13 18.59 -3.77
C LYS A 45 -10.45 19.26 -4.95
N THR A 46 -9.14 19.11 -5.08
CA THR A 46 -8.35 19.81 -6.12
C THR A 46 -7.91 18.87 -7.26
N GLY A 47 -7.89 17.56 -7.01
CA GLY A 47 -7.35 16.56 -7.93
C GLY A 47 -5.82 16.50 -7.95
N GLU A 48 -5.15 17.32 -7.14
CA GLU A 48 -3.68 17.35 -7.04
C GLU A 48 -3.17 16.14 -6.27
N GLU A 49 -1.98 15.66 -6.63
CA GLU A 49 -1.29 14.57 -5.95
C GLU A 49 -0.74 15.04 -4.60
N ILE A 50 -0.97 14.24 -3.57
CA ILE A 50 -0.34 14.36 -2.26
C ILE A 50 0.87 13.44 -2.30
N ASP A 51 2.04 13.99 -2.03
CA ASP A 51 3.29 13.23 -1.97
C ASP A 51 3.20 12.15 -0.89
N ILE A 52 3.57 10.92 -1.25
CA ILE A 52 3.58 9.78 -0.33
C ILE A 52 4.93 9.08 -0.39
N ASP A 53 5.48 8.81 0.79
CA ASP A 53 6.69 8.01 0.96
C ASP A 53 6.31 6.65 1.56
N ILE A 54 6.40 5.59 0.74
CA ILE A 54 6.02 4.23 1.13
C ILE A 54 7.17 3.63 1.96
N GLN A 55 6.99 3.61 3.29
CA GLN A 55 8.00 3.11 4.22
C GLN A 55 8.15 1.57 4.24
N GLY A 56 7.21 0.85 3.62
CA GLY A 56 7.23 -0.61 3.53
C GLY A 56 5.92 -1.18 3.00
N TRP A 57 6.00 -2.25 2.21
CA TRP A 57 4.86 -3.01 1.72
C TRP A 57 5.31 -4.45 1.40
N HIS A 58 4.39 -5.40 1.44
CA HIS A 58 4.63 -6.79 1.02
C HIS A 58 3.32 -7.46 0.59
N ILE A 59 3.39 -8.48 -0.26
CA ILE A 59 2.26 -9.39 -0.52
C ILE A 59 2.30 -10.50 0.54
N ALA A 60 1.18 -10.72 1.21
CA ALA A 60 1.04 -11.84 2.13
C ALA A 60 0.71 -13.12 1.34
N ASP A 61 1.53 -14.16 1.50
CA ASP A 61 1.34 -15.50 0.92
C ASP A 61 0.29 -16.33 1.69
N GLU A 62 0.12 -16.06 2.98
CA GLU A 62 -0.94 -16.64 3.80
C GLU A 62 -1.85 -15.57 4.42
N VAL A 63 -3.18 -15.74 4.28
CA VAL A 63 -4.15 -14.93 5.02
C VAL A 63 -3.99 -15.24 6.51
N GLY A 64 -3.46 -14.30 7.28
CA GLY A 64 -3.09 -14.49 8.68
C GLY A 64 -4.12 -15.30 9.48
N ARG A 65 -3.71 -16.50 9.94
CA ARG A 65 -4.45 -17.24 10.96
C ARG A 65 -4.34 -16.48 12.29
N GLY A 66 -5.36 -15.68 12.61
CA GLY A 66 -5.72 -15.17 13.93
C GLY A 66 -4.57 -14.76 14.88
N ASN A 67 -4.43 -13.45 15.10
CA ASN A 67 -3.52 -12.77 16.05
C ASN A 67 -2.06 -12.53 15.61
N VAL A 68 -1.74 -12.64 14.31
CA VAL A 68 -0.52 -12.02 13.79
C VAL A 68 -0.86 -10.56 13.53
N THR A 69 -0.55 -9.69 14.48
CA THR A 69 -0.50 -8.24 14.28
C THR A 69 0.32 -8.01 13.00
N GLU A 70 -0.29 -7.53 11.91
CA GLU A 70 0.47 -7.06 10.74
C GLU A 70 1.41 -5.97 11.27
N SER A 71 2.70 -6.30 11.42
CA SER A 71 3.70 -5.45 12.10
C SER A 71 3.89 -4.09 11.43
N ASP A 72 3.40 -3.98 10.20
CA ASP A 72 3.61 -2.88 9.29
C ASP A 72 2.40 -1.93 9.27
N LEU A 73 1.31 -2.26 9.98
CA LEU A 73 0.18 -1.36 10.18
C LEU A 73 0.48 -0.40 11.34
N ARG A 74 0.26 0.89 11.08
CA ARG A 74 0.31 1.98 12.05
C ARG A 74 -1.07 2.61 12.13
N ASP A 75 -1.38 3.15 13.31
CA ASP A 75 -2.56 3.99 13.47
C ASP A 75 -2.46 5.22 12.55
N PHE A 76 -3.61 5.66 12.04
CA PHE A 76 -3.68 6.91 11.30
C PHE A 76 -3.29 8.09 12.21
N GLN A 77 -2.40 8.94 11.72
CA GLN A 77 -1.94 10.14 12.41
C GLN A 77 -1.78 11.29 11.42
N ILE A 78 -2.10 12.52 11.87
CA ILE A 78 -1.88 13.75 11.11
C ILE A 78 -1.44 14.86 12.07
N ASP A 79 -0.42 15.60 11.68
CA ASP A 79 0.21 16.68 12.45
C ASP A 79 0.36 17.92 11.57
N GLU A 80 0.36 19.11 12.20
CA GLU A 80 0.62 20.41 11.54
C GLU A 80 2.12 20.72 11.61
N GLU A 81 2.71 21.18 10.51
CA GLU A 81 4.08 21.70 10.50
C GLU A 81 4.13 23.09 11.15
N ILE A 82 4.91 23.24 12.23
CA ILE A 82 5.00 24.46 13.07
C ILE A 82 5.87 25.53 12.41
#